data_AF-A0A2U3C2S4-F1
#
_entry.id   AF-A0A2U3C2S4-F1
#
_cell.length_a   1.000
_cell.length_b   1.000
_cell.length_c   1.000
_cell.angle_alpha   90.00
_cell.angle_beta   90.00
_cell.angle_gamma   90.00
#
_symmetry.space_group_name_H-M   'P 1'
#
loop_
_entity.id
_entity.type
_entity.pdbx_description
1 polymer ?
#
loop_
_entity_poly.entity_id
_entity_poly.type
_entity_poly.pdbx_seq_one_letter_code
_entity_poly.pdbx_strand_id
1 'polypeptide(L)'
;MKVMSYSESRARYAELLASVSDDREEVVITRDGHDPVVFVSLADSESLKETAYLLRSPANTRRLLASIEELEDGGTVRKLTTEERRTGDDSVRRPEESAATRPGPG
;
A
#
# COMPACT_ATOMS: atom_id res chain seq x y z
N MET A 1 -7.31 -4.45 -15.42
CA MET A 1 -6.31 -3.50 -15.96
C MET A 1 -6.91 -2.89 -17.20
N LYS A 2 -7.21 -1.60 -17.13
CA LYS A 2 -7.79 -0.83 -18.22
C LYS A 2 -6.74 0.12 -18.78
N VAL A 3 -6.70 0.31 -20.09
CA VAL A 3 -5.80 1.27 -20.75
C VAL A 3 -6.65 2.34 -21.44
N MET A 4 -6.34 3.60 -21.19
CA MET A 4 -7.07 4.75 -21.74
C MET A 4 -6.07 5.79 -22.27
N SER A 5 -6.44 6.49 -23.34
CA SER A 5 -5.66 7.67 -23.76
C SER A 5 -5.89 8.84 -22.80
N TYR A 6 -4.96 9.80 -22.77
CA TYR A 6 -5.12 11.04 -22.02
C TYR A 6 -6.41 11.80 -22.37
N SER A 7 -6.80 11.80 -23.64
CA SER A 7 -8.03 12.46 -24.10
C SER A 7 -9.27 11.74 -23.59
N GLU A 8 -9.27 10.41 -23.58
CA GLU A 8 -10.39 9.60 -23.09
C GLU A 8 -10.54 9.71 -21.56
N SER A 9 -9.43 9.62 -20.81
CA SER A 9 -9.44 9.75 -19.36
C SER A 9 -9.93 11.13 -18.91
N ARG A 10 -9.59 12.19 -19.66
CA ARG A 10 -10.09 13.54 -19.42
C ARG A 10 -11.60 13.64 -19.67
N ALA A 11 -12.10 13.01 -20.74
CA ALA A 11 -13.53 13.04 -21.06
C ALA A 11 -14.37 12.23 -20.06
N ARG A 12 -13.81 11.15 -19.49
CA ARG A 12 -14.50 10.18 -18.62
C ARG A 12 -13.91 10.14 -17.21
N TYR A 13 -13.47 11.29 -16.69
CA TYR A 13 -12.67 11.35 -15.46
C TYR A 13 -13.42 10.83 -14.22
N ALA A 14 -14.71 11.16 -14.09
CA ALA A 14 -15.53 10.66 -12.98
C ALA A 14 -15.68 9.14 -12.99
N GLU A 15 -15.88 8.54 -14.18
CA GLU A 15 -15.94 7.08 -14.34
C GLU A 15 -14.59 6.42 -14.01
N LEU A 16 -13.49 7.06 -14.41
CA LEU A 16 -12.14 6.58 -14.06
C LEU A 16 -11.97 6.55 -12.54
N LEU A 17 -12.31 7.64 -11.83
CA LEU A 17 -12.18 7.70 -10.38
C LEU A 17 -13.04 6.62 -9.70
N ALA A 18 -14.29 6.44 -10.13
CA ALA A 18 -15.17 5.39 -9.62
C ALA A 18 -14.59 3.98 -9.87
N SER A 19 -14.09 3.68 -11.07
CA SER A 19 -13.47 2.36 -11.34
C SER A 19 -12.26 2.09 -10.45
N VAL A 20 -11.49 3.13 -10.13
CA VAL A 20 -10.29 3.01 -9.31
C VAL A 20 -10.65 2.88 -7.82
N SER A 21 -11.64 3.63 -7.32
CA SER A 21 -12.02 3.61 -5.90
C SER A 21 -12.93 2.43 -5.54
N ASP A 22 -13.92 2.14 -6.39
CA ASP A 22 -15.04 1.27 -6.04
C ASP A 22 -14.77 -0.16 -6.52
N ASP A 23 -14.28 -0.29 -7.76
CA ASP A 23 -13.99 -1.59 -8.37
C ASP A 23 -12.56 -2.07 -8.11
N ARG A 24 -11.72 -1.23 -7.46
CA ARG A 24 -10.27 -1.43 -7.29
C ARG A 24 -9.56 -1.78 -8.61
N GLU A 25 -10.03 -1.23 -9.73
CA GLU A 25 -9.41 -1.47 -11.02
C GLU A 25 -8.26 -0.49 -11.27
N GLU A 26 -7.08 -1.01 -11.59
CA GLU A 26 -5.97 -0.18 -12.06
C GLU A 26 -6.20 0.32 -13.49
N VAL A 27 -5.92 1.61 -13.72
CA VAL A 27 -6.09 2.27 -15.03
C VAL A 27 -4.78 2.88 -15.49
N VAL A 28 -4.30 2.46 -16.66
CA VAL A 28 -3.11 3.02 -17.31
C VAL A 28 -3.52 4.12 -18.29
N ILE A 29 -2.97 5.31 -18.10
CA ILE A 29 -3.15 6.45 -19.00
C ILE A 29 -1.92 6.60 -19.89
N THR A 30 -2.14 6.62 -21.20
CA THR A 30 -1.09 6.86 -22.20
C THR A 30 -1.25 8.24 -22.85
N ARG A 31 -0.12 8.87 -23.21
CA ARG A 31 -0.09 10.13 -23.95
C ARG A 31 1.09 10.12 -24.91
N ASP A 32 0.85 10.51 -26.16
CA ASP A 32 1.90 10.53 -27.18
C ASP A 32 3.11 11.35 -26.73
N GLY A 33 4.31 10.76 -26.85
CA GLY A 33 5.56 11.39 -26.44
C GLY A 33 5.82 11.43 -24.93
N HIS A 34 5.03 10.72 -24.11
CA HIS A 34 5.22 10.66 -22.66
C HIS A 34 5.09 9.23 -22.11
N ASP A 35 5.73 9.01 -20.97
CA ASP A 35 5.64 7.73 -20.26
C ASP A 35 4.21 7.48 -19.75
N PRO A 36 3.71 6.23 -19.84
CA PRO A 36 2.43 5.85 -19.27
C PRO A 36 2.39 6.04 -17.74
N VAL A 37 1.21 6.38 -17.22
CA VAL A 37 0.99 6.54 -15.77
C VAL A 37 -0.13 5.60 -15.33
N VAL A 38 0.00 5.01 -14.15
CA VAL A 38 -1.02 4.14 -13.56
C VAL A 38 -1.79 4.90 -12.47
N PHE A 39 -3.12 4.83 -12.54
CA PHE A 39 -4.04 5.24 -11.48
C PHE A 39 -4.47 4.00 -10.69
N VAL A 40 -4.32 4.09 -9.38
CA VAL A 40 -4.77 3.09 -8.39
C VAL A 40 -5.40 3.81 -7.21
N SER A 41 -6.21 3.10 -6.41
CA SER A 41 -6.79 3.69 -5.21
C SER A 41 -5.69 4.04 -4.21
N LEU A 42 -5.96 5.00 -3.33
CA LEU A 42 -5.01 5.34 -2.26
C LEU A 42 -4.70 4.11 -1.40
N ALA A 43 -5.73 3.34 -1.04
CA ALA A 43 -5.59 2.13 -0.22
C ALA A 43 -4.69 1.08 -0.90
N ASP A 44 -4.81 0.90 -2.22
CA ASP A 44 -3.96 -0.04 -2.95
C ASP A 44 -2.52 0.49 -3.07
N SER A 45 -2.34 1.80 -3.30
CA SER A 45 -1.02 2.42 -3.28
C SER A 45 -0.32 2.24 -1.92
N GLU A 46 -1.03 2.46 -0.82
CA GLU A 46 -0.53 2.27 0.54
C GLU A 46 -0.24 0.80 0.82
N SER A 47 -1.12 -0.12 0.43
CA SER A 47 -0.93 -1.56 0.61
C SER A 47 0.29 -2.08 -0.15
N LEU A 48 0.50 -1.62 -1.39
CA LEU A 48 1.69 -1.96 -2.19
C LEU A 48 2.96 -1.41 -1.56
N LYS A 49 2.93 -0.16 -1.09
CA LYS A 49 4.06 0.46 -0.40
C LYS A 49 4.39 -0.28 0.89
N GLU A 50 3.40 -0.71 1.66
CA GLU A 50 3.59 -1.46 2.90
C GLU A 50 4.14 -2.86 2.62
N THR A 51 3.58 -3.56 1.64
CA THR A 51 4.10 -4.86 1.21
C THR A 51 5.56 -4.76 0.78
N ALA A 52 5.90 -3.77 -0.04
CA ALA A 52 7.28 -3.52 -0.44
C ALA A 52 8.20 -3.20 0.76
N TYR A 53 7.69 -2.46 1.75
CA TYR A 53 8.42 -2.17 2.98
C TYR A 53 8.69 -3.43 3.81
N LEU A 54 7.66 -4.24 4.07
CA LEU A 54 7.77 -5.50 4.81
C LEU A 54 8.74 -6.47 4.13
N LEU A 55 8.75 -6.52 2.80
CA LEU A 55 9.60 -7.42 2.02
C LEU A 55 11.02 -6.88 1.77
N ARG A 56 11.32 -5.64 2.17
CA ARG A 56 12.63 -4.99 1.92
C ARG A 56 13.79 -5.70 2.60
N SER A 57 13.56 -6.28 3.78
CA SER A 57 14.60 -6.98 4.56
C SER A 57 14.45 -8.49 4.39
N PRO A 58 15.46 -9.21 3.83
CA PRO A 58 15.39 -10.66 3.69
C PRO A 58 15.14 -11.40 5.00
N ALA A 59 15.61 -10.86 6.13
CA ALA A 59 15.33 -11.42 7.45
C ALA A 59 13.84 -11.27 7.82
N ASN A 60 13.24 -10.11 7.57
CA ASN A 60 11.82 -9.89 7.84
C ASN A 60 10.94 -10.72 6.90
N THR A 61 11.29 -10.81 5.61
CA THR A 61 10.58 -11.63 4.62
C THR A 61 10.53 -13.10 5.04
N ARG A 62 11.68 -13.69 5.42
CA ARG A 62 11.71 -15.09 5.89
C ARG A 62 10.83 -15.31 7.11
N ARG A 63 10.89 -14.38 8.09
CA ARG A 63 10.07 -14.45 9.30
C ARG A 63 8.57 -14.37 8.98
N LEU A 64 8.18 -13.44 8.10
CA LEU A 64 6.80 -13.26 7.66
C LEU A 64 6.27 -14.51 6.95
N LEU A 65 7.03 -15.04 5.98
CA LEU A 65 6.62 -16.22 5.23
C LEU A 65 6.50 -17.45 6.12
N ALA A 66 7.45 -17.67 7.04
CA ALA A 66 7.37 -18.76 8.01
C ALA A 66 6.15 -18.62 8.94
N SER A 67 5.83 -17.38 9.36
CA SER A 67 4.65 -17.14 10.20
C SER A 67 3.34 -17.39 9.44
N ILE A 68 3.30 -17.12 8.13
CA ILE A 68 2.15 -17.43 7.27
C ILE A 68 1.99 -18.94 7.15
N GLU A 69 3.08 -19.67 6.85
CA GLU A 69 3.08 -21.13 6.74
C GLU A 69 2.63 -21.81 8.05
N GLU A 70 3.16 -21.37 9.20
CA GLU A 70 2.72 -21.86 10.51
C GLU A 70 1.22 -21.66 10.74
N LEU A 71 0.64 -20.54 10.29
CA LEU A 71 -0.79 -20.26 10.42
C LEU A 71 -1.64 -21.10 9.46
N GLU A 72 -1.17 -21.33 8.24
CA GLU A 72 -1.83 -22.19 7.24
C GLU A 72 -1.87 -23.66 7.70
N ASP A 73 -0.83 -24.10 8.41
CA ASP A 73 -0.73 -25.45 9.00
C ASP A 73 -1.53 -25.62 10.32
N GLY A 74 -2.35 -24.63 10.68
CA GLY A 74 -3.21 -24.69 11.87
C GLY A 74 -2.54 -24.25 13.17
N GLY A 75 -1.46 -23.47 13.06
CA GLY A 75 -0.75 -22.86 14.19
C GLY A 75 -1.64 -21.92 15.03
N THR A 76 -1.16 -21.59 16.22
CA THR A 76 -1.94 -20.85 17.22
C THR A 76 -1.81 -19.33 17.05
N VAL A 77 -2.95 -18.66 16.91
CA VAL A 77 -3.03 -17.19 17.00
C VAL A 77 -3.11 -16.77 18.46
N ARG A 78 -2.20 -15.91 18.91
CA ARG A 78 -2.30 -15.22 20.20
C ARG A 78 -2.47 -13.73 20.01
N LYS A 79 -3.25 -13.09 20.89
CA LYS A 79 -3.29 -11.62 20.95
C LYS A 79 -2.00 -11.11 21.60
N LEU A 80 -1.41 -10.10 20.97
CA LEU A 80 -0.33 -9.33 21.57
C LEU A 80 -0.86 -8.55 22.77
N THR A 81 -0.07 -8.47 23.83
CA THR A 81 -0.35 -7.56 24.95
C THR A 81 -0.19 -6.11 24.49
N THR A 82 -0.77 -5.16 25.23
CA THR A 82 -0.66 -3.72 24.93
C THR A 82 0.80 -3.26 24.87
N GLU A 83 1.68 -3.85 25.69
CA GLU A 83 3.10 -3.52 25.72
C GLU A 83 3.84 -4.02 24.48
N GLU A 84 3.58 -5.26 24.06
CA GLU A 84 4.17 -5.85 22.84
C GLU A 84 3.77 -5.08 21.59
N ARG A 85 2.53 -4.59 21.52
CA ARG A 85 2.04 -3.76 20.40
C ARG A 85 2.80 -2.46 20.27
N ARG A 86 3.13 -1.80 21.39
CA ARG A 86 3.84 -0.51 21.37
C ARG A 86 5.28 -0.68 20.88
N THR A 87 5.96 -1.74 21.30
CA THR A 87 7.34 -2.03 20.88
C THR A 87 7.43 -2.47 19.43
N GLY A 88 6.44 -3.24 18.94
CA GLY A 88 6.40 -3.68 17.55
C GLY A 88 6.20 -2.53 16.56
N ASP A 89 5.28 -1.62 16.85
CA ASP A 89 4.92 -0.50 15.95
C ASP A 89 6.10 0.46 15.71
N ASP A 90 6.89 0.75 16.75
CA ASP A 90 8.09 1.60 16.63
C ASP A 90 9.21 0.96 15.80
N SER A 91 9.22 -0.38 15.67
CA SER A 91 10.23 -1.10 14.86
C SER A 91 9.89 -1.19 13.37
N VAL A 92 8.63 -0.92 13.01
CA VAL A 92 8.09 -1.02 11.64
C VAL A 92 7.76 0.37 11.07
N ARG A 93 7.66 1.41 11.90
CA ARG A 93 7.39 2.78 11.42
C ARG A 93 8.42 3.26 10.41
N ARG A 94 7.92 3.91 9.37
CA ARG A 94 8.77 4.55 8.37
C ARG A 94 9.51 5.73 8.98
N PRO A 95 10.80 5.94 8.64
CA PRO A 95 11.55 7.11 9.09
C PRO A 95 10.85 8.44 8.76
N GLU A 96 10.14 8.50 7.61
CA GLU A 96 9.39 9.67 7.17
C GLU A 96 8.14 10.00 8.01
N GLU A 97 7.48 9.00 8.62
CA GLU A 97 6.30 9.22 9.49
C GLU A 97 6.69 9.70 10.88
N SER A 98 7.90 9.35 11.36
CA SER A 98 8.39 9.81 12.67
C SER A 98 8.68 11.32 12.72
N ALA A 99 8.86 11.98 11.57
CA ALA A 99 9.22 13.40 11.47
C ALA A 99 8.01 14.36 11.36
N ALA A 100 6.79 13.83 11.17
CA ALA A 100 5.60 14.62 10.89
C ALA A 100 4.88 15.19 12.13
N THR A 101 5.33 14.88 13.36
CA THR A 101 4.84 15.59 14.56
C THR A 101 5.62 16.88 14.75
N ARG A 102 5.33 17.90 13.92
CA ARG A 102 5.63 19.29 14.26
C ARG A 102 4.39 19.91 14.92
N PRO A 103 4.52 20.66 16.02
CA PRO A 103 3.38 21.33 16.64
C PRO A 103 2.83 22.38 15.65
N GLY A 104 1.51 22.41 15.49
CA GLY A 104 0.83 23.40 14.63
C GLY A 104 1.14 24.83 15.07
N PRO A 105 1.08 25.81 14.15
CA PRO A 105 1.34 27.20 14.50
C PRO A 105 0.17 27.73 15.36
N GLY A 106 0.51 28.43 16.43
CA GLY A 106 -0.41 29.27 17.19
C GLY A 106 -0.73 30.58 16.50
#